data_AF-A0A349XXB8-F1
#
_entry.id   AF-A0A349XXB8-F1
#
_cell.length_a   1.000
_cell.length_b   1.000
_cell.length_c   1.000
_cell.angle_alpha   90.00
_cell.angle_beta   90.00
_cell.angle_gamma   90.00
#
_symmetry.space_group_name_H-M   'P 1'
#
loop_
_entity.id
_entity.type
_entity.pdbx_description
1 polymer ?
#
loop_
_entity_poly.entity_id
_entity_poly.type
_entity_poly.pdbx_seq_one_letter_code
_entity_poly.pdbx_strand_id
1 'polypeptide(L)'
;GWGYDGVLQFAPQRGYGSPDDLKAFIDAAHGLGMMVLLDVVYNHFGPEGNFLQTYAPDFFQKNETPWGPAPDFDSVDVRSYFLQNALYWLQTYRFDGLRIDAA
;
A
#
# COMPACT_ATOMS: atom_id res chain seq x y z
N GLY A 1 14.22 4.03 -2.33
CA GLY A 1 13.61 5.19 -3.00
C GLY A 1 12.78 5.97 -2.01
N TRP A 2 11.93 6.88 -2.48
CA TRP A 2 11.02 7.66 -1.63
C TRP A 2 9.81 6.85 -1.12
N GLY A 3 9.46 5.75 -1.79
CA GLY A 3 8.36 4.86 -1.41
C GLY A 3 7.21 4.82 -2.42
N TYR A 4 7.14 5.80 -3.32
CA TYR A 4 6.06 5.93 -4.31
C TYR A 4 6.10 4.87 -5.43
N ASP A 5 7.27 4.29 -5.72
CA ASP A 5 7.41 3.16 -6.66
C ASP A 5 7.08 1.79 -6.03
N GLY A 6 6.23 1.76 -4.99
CA GLY A 6 5.84 0.51 -4.32
C GLY A 6 5.00 -0.40 -5.24
N VAL A 7 5.26 -1.71 -5.18
CA VAL A 7 4.53 -2.70 -6.00
C VAL A 7 3.86 -3.83 -5.22
N LEU A 8 4.30 -4.08 -3.98
CA LEU A 8 3.74 -5.12 -3.10
C LEU A 8 3.01 -4.47 -1.93
N GLN A 9 1.74 -4.09 -2.13
CA GLN A 9 0.98 -3.26 -1.20
C GLN A 9 0.89 -3.81 0.24
N PHE A 10 0.97 -5.14 0.41
CA PHE A 10 0.89 -5.83 1.70
C PHE A 10 2.26 -6.16 2.32
N ALA A 11 3.37 -5.83 1.66
CA ALA A 11 4.70 -6.18 2.11
C ALA A 11 5.46 -4.93 2.58
N PRO A 12 5.87 -4.85 3.86
CA PRO A 12 6.76 -3.78 4.30
C PRO A 12 8.13 -3.91 3.61
N GLN A 13 8.79 -2.77 3.41
CA GLN A 13 10.05 -2.73 2.67
C GLN A 13 11.17 -3.46 3.43
N ARG A 14 11.63 -4.58 2.87
CA ARG A 14 12.65 -5.45 3.49
C ARG A 14 13.93 -4.73 3.89
N GLY A 15 14.34 -3.72 3.11
CA GLY A 15 15.54 -2.92 3.41
C GLY A 15 15.44 -2.05 4.66
N TYR A 16 14.23 -1.82 5.19
CA TYR A 16 14.00 -1.06 6.43
C TYR A 16 13.87 -1.95 7.66
N GLY A 17 13.65 -3.25 7.48
CA GLY A 17 13.50 -4.20 8.57
C GLY A 17 12.57 -5.36 8.20
N SER A 18 12.40 -6.26 9.15
CA SER A 18 11.39 -7.31 9.11
C SER A 18 9.99 -6.74 9.42
N PRO A 19 8.91 -7.49 9.10
CA PRO A 19 7.56 -7.18 9.57
C PRO A 19 7.47 -6.91 11.09
N ASP A 20 8.22 -7.66 11.90
CA ASP A 20 8.16 -7.50 13.36
C ASP A 20 8.95 -6.29 13.83
N ASP A 21 9.99 -5.87 13.11
CA ASP A 21 10.68 -4.60 13.40
C ASP A 21 9.76 -3.40 13.19
N LEU A 22 8.91 -3.43 12.16
CA LEU A 22 7.91 -2.37 11.94
C LEU A 22 6.86 -2.35 13.06
N LYS A 23 6.38 -3.52 13.51
CA LYS A 23 5.46 -3.59 14.67
C LYS A 23 6.12 -3.06 15.93
N ALA A 24 7.37 -3.42 16.19
CA ALA A 24 8.12 -2.95 17.35
C ALA A 24 8.32 -1.43 17.33
N PHE A 25 8.55 -0.83 16.15
CA PHE A 25 8.59 0.62 15.99
C PHE A 25 7.26 1.29 16.36
N ILE A 26 6.14 0.76 15.85
CA ILE A 26 4.80 1.30 16.13
C ILE A 26 4.47 1.16 17.63
N ASP A 27 4.73 -0.01 18.22
CA ASP A 27 4.51 -0.27 19.65
C ASP A 27 5.34 0.67 20.53
N ALA A 28 6.60 0.95 20.15
CA ALA A 28 7.43 1.90 20.87
C ALA A 28 6.90 3.34 20.78
N ALA A 29 6.43 3.75 19.60
CA ALA A 29 5.79 5.07 19.42
C ALA A 29 4.52 5.20 20.27
N HIS A 30 3.67 4.17 20.27
CA HIS A 30 2.47 4.10 21.12
C HIS A 30 2.81 4.15 22.61
N GLY A 31 3.87 3.46 23.05
CA GLY A 31 4.36 3.52 24.44
C GLY A 31 4.82 4.91 24.88
N LEU A 32 5.13 5.79 23.92
CA LEU A 32 5.47 7.20 24.14
C LEU A 32 4.28 8.15 23.93
N GLY A 33 3.08 7.62 23.67
CA GLY A 33 1.87 8.43 23.43
C GLY A 33 1.85 9.12 22.06
N MET A 34 2.63 8.63 21.09
CA MET A 34 2.65 9.16 19.72
C MET A 34 1.77 8.34 18.80
N MET A 35 1.04 9.00 17.90
CA MET A 35 0.37 8.34 16.78
C MET A 35 1.33 8.13 15.62
N VAL A 36 1.11 7.06 14.87
CA VAL A 36 1.86 6.72 13.66
C VAL A 36 0.90 6.64 12.48
N LEU A 37 1.15 7.45 11.45
CA LEU A 37 0.41 7.44 10.20
C LEU A 37 1.25 6.80 9.10
N LEU A 38 0.61 6.04 8.22
CA LEU A 38 1.25 5.46 7.03
C LEU A 38 0.82 6.22 5.76
N ASP A 39 1.79 6.57 4.93
CA ASP A 39 1.53 7.05 3.56
C ASP A 39 1.28 5.83 2.64
N VAL A 40 0.13 5.79 1.98
CA VAL A 40 -0.29 4.69 1.09
C VAL A 40 -0.59 5.19 -0.32
N VAL A 41 -0.16 4.42 -1.31
CA VAL A 41 -0.31 4.77 -2.73
C VAL A 41 -1.30 3.82 -3.39
N TYR A 42 -2.52 4.32 -3.61
CA TYR A 42 -3.61 3.54 -4.23
C TYR A 42 -3.94 3.98 -5.65
N ASN A 43 -3.26 5.00 -6.17
CA ASN A 43 -3.50 5.55 -7.50
C ASN A 43 -2.63 4.90 -8.60
N HIS A 44 -1.50 4.28 -8.26
CA HIS A 44 -0.64 3.56 -9.21
C HIS A 44 0.19 2.46 -8.52
N PHE A 45 0.97 1.73 -9.31
CA PHE A 45 2.03 0.82 -8.86
C PHE A 45 3.34 1.26 -9.50
N GLY A 46 4.45 1.03 -8.80
CA GLY A 46 5.79 1.27 -9.35
C GLY A 46 6.07 0.49 -10.65
N PRO A 47 7.03 0.96 -11.45
CA PRO A 47 7.28 0.42 -12.79
C PRO A 47 7.97 -0.95 -12.79
N GLU A 48 8.59 -1.37 -11.69
CA GLU A 48 9.38 -2.61 -11.60
C GLU A 48 8.86 -3.55 -10.50
N GLY A 49 8.65 -4.81 -10.86
CA GLY A 49 8.26 -5.87 -9.91
C GLY A 49 6.76 -6.02 -9.67
N ASN A 50 5.92 -5.23 -10.35
CA ASN A 50 4.48 -5.44 -10.37
C ASN A 50 4.11 -6.52 -11.40
N PHE A 51 3.65 -7.68 -10.91
CA PHE A 51 3.22 -8.79 -11.77
C PHE A 51 1.69 -8.88 -11.90
N LEU A 52 0.91 -8.00 -11.28
CA LEU A 52 -0.56 -8.08 -11.32
C LEU A 52 -1.09 -7.99 -12.75
N GLN A 53 -0.47 -7.21 -13.63
CA GLN A 53 -0.86 -7.13 -15.04
C GLN A 53 -0.77 -8.48 -15.77
N THR A 54 0.15 -9.35 -15.36
CA THR A 54 0.32 -10.69 -15.93
C THR A 54 -0.73 -11.67 -15.40
N TYR A 55 -1.06 -11.60 -14.12
CA TYR A 55 -1.98 -12.55 -13.48
C TYR A 55 -3.46 -12.13 -13.58
N ALA A 56 -3.72 -10.84 -13.59
CA ALA A 56 -5.04 -10.22 -13.54
C ALA A 56 -5.03 -8.92 -14.37
N PRO A 57 -5.01 -9.01 -15.72
CA PRO A 57 -4.97 -7.84 -16.58
C PRO A 57 -6.15 -6.89 -16.35
N ASP A 58 -7.32 -7.43 -16.03
CA ASP A 58 -8.55 -6.66 -15.71
C ASP A 58 -8.50 -5.95 -14.34
N PHE A 59 -7.39 -6.07 -13.59
CA PHE A 59 -7.17 -5.27 -12.38
C PHE A 59 -6.93 -3.79 -12.70
N PHE A 60 -6.54 -3.48 -13.93
CA PHE A 60 -6.17 -2.14 -14.36
C PHE A 60 -7.14 -1.59 -15.40
N GLN A 61 -7.31 -0.27 -15.40
CA GLN A 61 -8.01 0.43 -16.45
C GLN A 61 -7.25 0.29 -17.77
N LYS A 62 -7.99 0.27 -18.87
CA LYS A 62 -7.41 0.25 -20.23
C LYS A 62 -6.75 1.56 -20.63
N ASN A 63 -7.05 2.65 -19.91
CA ASN A 63 -6.51 3.98 -20.16
C ASN A 63 -5.29 4.22 -19.27
N GLU A 64 -4.20 4.73 -19.84
CA GLU A 64 -2.97 4.99 -19.12
C GLU A 64 -3.03 6.34 -18.36
N THR A 65 -2.42 6.38 -17.17
CA THR A 65 -2.08 7.62 -16.47
C THR A 65 -0.62 8.00 -16.72
N PRO A 66 -0.15 9.20 -16.34
CA PRO A 66 1.26 9.58 -16.45
C PRO A 66 2.24 8.63 -15.72
N TRP A 67 1.75 7.82 -14.79
CA TRP A 67 2.56 6.88 -13.99
C TRP A 67 2.32 5.40 -14.36
N GLY A 68 1.58 5.14 -15.44
CA GLY A 68 1.20 3.81 -15.90
C GLY A 68 -0.29 3.49 -15.74
N PRO A 69 -0.69 2.21 -15.93
CA PRO A 69 -2.09 1.82 -15.84
C PRO A 69 -2.64 2.00 -14.41
N ALA A 70 -3.73 2.75 -14.27
CA ALA A 70 -4.41 2.93 -12.99
C ALA A 70 -5.18 1.67 -12.59
N PRO A 71 -5.35 1.38 -11.29
CA PRO A 71 -6.29 0.35 -10.85
C PRO A 71 -7.73 0.65 -11.28
N ASP A 72 -8.47 -0.39 -11.67
CA ASP A 72 -9.88 -0.27 -12.04
C ASP A 72 -10.81 -0.33 -10.83
N PHE A 73 -11.07 0.82 -10.21
CA PHE A 73 -11.96 0.90 -9.04
C PHE A 73 -13.45 0.69 -9.33
N ASP A 74 -13.87 0.55 -10.60
CA ASP A 74 -15.24 0.09 -10.90
C ASP A 74 -15.40 -1.40 -10.54
N SER A 75 -14.31 -2.17 -10.64
CA SER A 75 -14.24 -3.56 -10.21
C SER A 75 -14.42 -3.71 -8.69
N VAL A 76 -15.28 -4.65 -8.29
CA VAL A 76 -15.48 -5.00 -6.86
C VAL A 76 -14.21 -5.64 -6.29
N ASP A 77 -13.51 -6.45 -7.08
CA ASP A 77 -12.32 -7.17 -6.63
C ASP A 77 -11.14 -6.23 -6.39
N VAL A 78 -10.97 -5.23 -7.26
CA VAL A 78 -9.95 -4.18 -7.09
C VAL A 78 -10.26 -3.33 -5.87
N ARG A 79 -11.51 -2.88 -5.68
CA ARG A 79 -11.92 -2.17 -4.45
C ARG A 79 -11.68 -3.00 -3.20
N SER A 80 -12.03 -4.28 -3.24
CA SER A 80 -11.82 -5.23 -2.15
C SER A 80 -10.33 -5.36 -1.81
N TYR A 81 -9.45 -5.46 -2.81
CA TYR A 81 -7.99 -5.52 -2.62
C TYR A 81 -7.47 -4.32 -1.82
N PHE A 82 -7.85 -3.10 -2.21
CA PHE A 82 -7.38 -1.89 -1.52
C PHE A 82 -8.04 -1.67 -0.16
N LEU A 83 -9.31 -2.01 0.01
CA LEU A 83 -9.97 -1.99 1.33
C LEU A 83 -9.29 -2.98 2.29
N GLN A 84 -9.00 -4.20 1.83
CA GLN A 84 -8.26 -5.17 2.63
C GLN A 84 -6.85 -4.71 2.94
N ASN A 85 -6.18 -4.01 2.01
CA ASN A 85 -4.86 -3.43 2.28
C ASN A 85 -4.91 -2.37 3.38
N ALA A 86 -5.86 -1.44 3.31
CA ALA A 86 -6.04 -0.42 4.34
C ALA A 86 -6.32 -1.06 5.70
N LEU A 87 -7.23 -2.03 5.76
CA LEU A 87 -7.54 -2.78 6.98
C LEU A 87 -6.35 -3.57 7.49
N TYR A 88 -5.54 -4.16 6.61
CA TYR A 88 -4.36 -4.91 6.98
C TYR A 88 -3.35 -4.03 7.73
N TRP A 89 -3.04 -2.84 7.21
CA TRP A 89 -2.14 -1.90 7.89
C TRP A 89 -2.70 -1.42 9.22
N LEU A 90 -3.99 -1.07 9.28
CA LEU A 90 -4.62 -0.57 10.49
C LEU A 90 -4.79 -1.66 11.57
N GLN A 91 -5.12 -2.90 11.19
CA GLN A 91 -5.46 -3.96 12.15
C GLN A 91 -4.27 -4.85 12.51
N THR A 92 -3.41 -5.16 11.53
CA THR A 92 -2.27 -6.08 11.74
C THR A 92 -1.05 -5.35 12.27
N TYR A 93 -0.77 -4.15 11.75
CA TYR A 93 0.36 -3.33 12.17
C TYR A 93 -0.01 -2.24 13.17
N ARG A 94 -1.30 -1.96 13.35
CA ARG A 94 -1.81 -0.97 14.32
C ARG A 94 -1.37 0.46 14.03
N PHE A 95 -1.25 0.82 12.75
CA PHE A 95 -1.19 2.23 12.38
C PHE A 95 -2.46 2.96 12.83
N ASP A 96 -2.33 4.23 13.21
CA ASP A 96 -3.44 5.04 13.72
C ASP A 96 -4.25 5.71 12.60
N GLY A 97 -3.73 5.69 11.38
CA GLY A 97 -4.38 6.25 10.21
C GLY A 97 -3.52 6.15 8.96
N LEU A 98 -4.15 6.45 7.83
CA LEU A 98 -3.54 6.41 6.51
C LEU A 98 -3.62 7.80 5.87
N ARG A 99 -2.52 8.25 5.28
CA ARG A 99 -2.49 9.38 4.35
C ARG A 99 -2.53 8.80 2.95
N ILE A 100 -3.57 9.11 2.19
CA ILE A 100 -3.76 8.59 0.83
C ILE A 100 -3.05 9.53 -0.14
N ASP A 101 -2.08 9.00 -0.87
CA ASP A 101 -1.35 9.75 -1.88
C ASP A 101 -2.22 10.08 -3.09
N ALA A 102 -2.16 11.35 -3.54
CA ALA A 102 -2.82 11.87 -4.74
C ALA A 102 -4.31 11.48 -4.90
N ALA A 103 -5.08 11.66 -3.81
CA ALA A 103 -6.53 11.39 -3.76
C ALA A 103 -7.39 12.40 -4.54
#